data_AF-A0A848IZG6-F1
#
_entry.id   AF-A0A848IZG6-F1
#
_cell.length_a   1.000
_cell.length_b   1.000
_cell.length_c   1.000
_cell.angle_alpha   90.00
_cell.angle_beta   90.00
_cell.angle_gamma   90.00
#
_symmetry.space_group_name_H-M   'P 1'
#
loop_
_entity.id
_entity.type
_entity.pdbx_description
1 polymer ?
#
loop_
_entity_poly.entity_id
_entity_poly.type
_entity_poly.pdbx_seq_one_letter_code
_entity_poly.pdbx_strand_id
1 'polypeptide(L)'
;MLRLRKYRKPIIILVGIFLFWIVSQLAILIFIGDVNYKSTIRTNYHKKDSITYIISTSWANIPTKEKFINISNEPTCPGFVGSFIASYSNLINYEYGLYSPQLSTFEEMGYKSQTDTVNGRIIFTVFKDNETGFIIPWQDDMSYSFLLYPSKYGTKHQNEIKNSLANIEFKK
;
A
#
# COMPACT_ATOMS: atom_id res chain seq x y z
N MET A 1 34.14 -45.92 -2.05
CA MET A 1 32.84 -45.30 -2.44
C MET A 1 31.94 -44.93 -1.24
N LEU A 2 32.46 -44.42 -0.10
CA LEU A 2 31.65 -44.23 1.14
C LEU A 2 31.61 -42.80 1.72
N ARG A 3 32.35 -41.82 1.18
CA ARG A 3 32.36 -40.44 1.73
C ARG A 3 31.18 -39.56 1.32
N LEU A 4 30.44 -39.93 0.27
CA LEU A 4 29.34 -39.09 -0.25
C LEU A 4 28.09 -39.08 0.66
N ARG A 5 27.89 -40.08 1.53
CA ARG A 5 26.69 -40.14 2.38
C ARG A 5 26.67 -39.09 3.50
N LYS A 6 27.83 -38.68 4.02
CA LYS A 6 27.92 -37.73 5.15
C LYS A 6 27.53 -36.30 4.75
N TYR A 7 27.72 -35.92 3.49
CA TYR A 7 27.39 -34.60 2.97
C TYR A 7 26.01 -34.50 2.31
N ARG A 8 25.29 -35.61 2.11
CA ARG A 8 23.94 -35.59 1.52
C ARG A 8 22.95 -34.76 2.32
N LYS A 9 22.96 -34.89 3.66
CA LYS A 9 22.04 -34.15 4.54
C LYS A 9 22.24 -32.62 4.47
N PRO A 10 23.46 -32.07 4.66
CA PRO A 10 23.65 -30.62 4.54
C PRO A 10 23.38 -30.09 3.13
N ILE A 11 23.67 -30.87 2.07
CA ILE A 11 23.34 -30.47 0.69
C ILE A 11 21.83 -30.39 0.49
N ILE A 12 21.06 -31.37 0.96
CA ILE A 12 19.59 -31.35 0.87
C ILE A 12 19.02 -30.14 1.63
N ILE A 13 19.55 -29.83 2.81
CA ILE A 13 19.12 -28.66 3.59
C ILE A 13 19.43 -27.36 2.84
N LEU A 14 20.64 -27.21 2.29
CA LEU A 14 21.03 -26.03 1.52
C LEU A 14 20.16 -25.85 0.27
N VAL A 15 19.90 -26.93 -0.47
CA VAL A 15 18.99 -26.90 -1.62
C VAL A 15 17.57 -26.53 -1.18
N GLY A 16 17.09 -27.05 -0.05
CA GLY A 16 15.80 -26.69 0.52
C GLY A 16 15.69 -25.21 0.88
N ILE A 17 16.71 -24.64 1.53
CA ILE A 17 16.77 -23.20 1.86
C ILE A 17 16.79 -22.36 0.58
N PHE A 18 17.57 -22.77 -0.42
CA PHE A 18 17.67 -22.07 -1.70
C PHE A 18 16.34 -22.08 -2.46
N LEU A 19 15.67 -23.23 -2.54
CA LEU A 19 14.35 -23.34 -3.16
C LEU A 19 13.30 -22.52 -2.41
N PHE A 20 13.30 -22.57 -1.07
CA PHE A 20 12.42 -21.74 -0.25
C PHE A 20 12.65 -20.25 -0.52
N TRP A 21 13.91 -19.81 -0.63
CA TRP A 21 14.24 -18.43 -0.94
C TRP A 21 13.72 -18.01 -2.33
N ILE A 22 13.92 -18.82 -3.37
CA ILE A 22 13.39 -18.53 -4.72
C ILE A 22 11.86 -18.43 -4.73
N VAL A 23 11.18 -19.41 -4.14
CA VAL A 23 9.71 -19.43 -4.08
C VAL A 23 9.18 -18.20 -3.33
N SER A 24 9.85 -17.80 -2.24
CA SER A 24 9.47 -16.61 -1.49
C SER A 24 9.65 -15.33 -2.32
N GLN A 25 10.74 -15.20 -3.08
CA GLN A 25 10.96 -14.03 -3.93
C GLN A 25 9.94 -13.96 -5.07
N LEU A 26 9.62 -15.09 -5.71
CA LEU A 26 8.58 -15.15 -6.74
C LEU A 26 7.20 -14.77 -6.19
N ALA A 27 6.86 -15.22 -4.99
CA ALA A 27 5.61 -14.84 -4.35
C ALA A 27 5.55 -13.32 -4.09
N ILE A 28 6.63 -12.72 -3.58
CA ILE A 28 6.72 -11.26 -3.38
C ILE A 28 6.49 -10.54 -4.70
N LEU A 29 7.20 -10.95 -5.77
CA LEU A 29 7.09 -10.31 -7.08
C LEU A 29 5.66 -10.40 -7.65
N ILE A 30 4.99 -11.55 -7.52
CA ILE A 30 3.64 -11.76 -8.06
C ILE A 30 2.58 -10.94 -7.30
N PHE A 31 2.66 -10.90 -5.96
CA PHE A 31 1.60 -10.31 -5.14
C PHE A 31 1.81 -8.84 -4.78
N ILE A 32 3.06 -8.36 -4.76
CA ILE A 32 3.42 -7.02 -4.30
C ILE A 32 4.07 -6.22 -5.42
N GLY A 33 4.78 -6.88 -6.34
CA GLY A 33 5.53 -6.25 -7.41
C GLY A 33 7.01 -6.07 -7.05
N ASP A 34 7.69 -5.17 -7.77
CA ASP A 34 9.11 -4.87 -7.53
C ASP A 34 9.24 -3.92 -6.33
N VAL A 35 9.78 -4.43 -5.22
CA VAL A 35 9.77 -3.74 -3.92
C VAL A 35 11.01 -2.87 -3.77
N ASN A 36 10.79 -1.58 -3.55
CA ASN A 36 11.84 -0.67 -3.09
C ASN A 36 12.08 -0.88 -1.59
N TYR A 37 12.96 -1.83 -1.27
CA TYR A 37 13.30 -2.18 0.12
C TYR A 37 13.87 -0.99 0.89
N LYS A 38 14.64 -0.11 0.24
CA LYS A 38 15.24 1.06 0.86
C LYS A 38 14.16 2.02 1.39
N SER A 39 13.16 2.34 0.58
CA SER A 39 12.04 3.20 0.97
C SER A 39 11.12 2.51 1.98
N THR A 40 10.87 1.21 1.80
CA THR A 40 10.08 0.39 2.72
C THR A 40 10.68 0.40 4.14
N ILE A 41 11.97 0.08 4.27
CA ILE A 41 12.68 0.04 5.56
C ILE A 41 12.81 1.43 6.19
N ARG A 42 12.92 2.49 5.37
CA ARG A 42 12.96 3.89 5.85
C ARG A 42 11.62 4.42 6.36
N THR A 43 10.52 3.68 6.16
CA THR A 43 9.23 4.09 6.71
C THR A 43 9.30 4.04 8.22
N ASN A 44 9.02 5.16 8.87
CA ASN A 44 8.98 5.26 10.32
C ASN A 44 7.55 5.07 10.82
N TYR A 45 7.41 4.35 11.94
CA TYR A 45 6.13 4.06 12.56
C TYR A 45 6.16 4.52 14.00
N HIS A 46 5.20 5.36 14.39
CA HIS A 46 5.08 5.80 15.78
C HIS A 46 3.62 5.97 16.18
N LYS A 47 3.36 5.87 17.48
CA LYS A 47 2.04 6.08 18.06
C LYS A 47 1.91 7.56 18.44
N LYS A 48 0.85 8.23 17.97
CA LYS A 48 0.60 9.66 18.28
C LYS A 48 -0.21 9.81 19.57
N ASP A 49 -1.24 8.99 19.72
CA ASP A 49 -2.12 8.95 20.90
C ASP A 49 -2.61 7.51 21.13
N SER A 50 -3.54 7.29 22.08
CA SER A 50 -4.02 5.95 22.45
C SER A 50 -4.62 5.15 21.28
N ILE A 51 -5.15 5.82 20.25
CA ILE A 51 -5.94 5.24 19.15
C ILE A 51 -5.34 5.49 17.76
N THR A 52 -4.31 6.35 17.64
CA THR A 52 -3.74 6.77 16.35
C THR A 52 -2.28 6.35 16.21
N TYR A 53 -1.99 5.69 15.10
CA TYR A 53 -0.64 5.42 14.60
C TYR A 53 -0.34 6.36 13.44
N ILE A 54 0.93 6.73 13.29
CA ILE A 54 1.41 7.53 12.17
C ILE A 54 2.42 6.69 11.38
N ILE A 55 2.17 6.58 10.09
CA ILE A 55 3.07 5.99 9.11
C ILE A 55 3.76 7.15 8.38
N SER A 56 5.03 7.36 8.67
CA SER A 56 5.82 8.44 8.07
C SER A 56 6.67 7.90 6.93
N THR A 57 6.24 8.15 5.70
CA THR A 57 6.98 7.86 4.47
C THR A 57 7.82 9.08 4.07
N SER A 58 8.56 8.98 2.96
CA SER A 58 9.27 10.13 2.39
C SER A 58 8.32 11.21 1.86
N TRP A 59 7.08 10.85 1.52
CA TRP A 59 6.12 11.73 0.83
C TRP A 59 4.93 12.15 1.69
N ALA A 60 4.66 11.48 2.82
CA ALA A 60 3.59 11.89 3.73
C ALA A 60 3.77 11.38 5.16
N ASN A 61 2.98 11.95 6.07
CA ASN A 61 2.58 11.34 7.33
C ASN A 61 1.12 10.91 7.23
N ILE A 62 0.86 9.62 7.42
CA ILE A 62 -0.47 9.02 7.23
C ILE A 62 -0.98 8.56 8.59
N PRO A 63 -2.03 9.20 9.15
CA PRO A 63 -2.64 8.74 10.37
C PRO A 63 -3.54 7.53 10.12
N THR A 64 -3.44 6.52 10.95
CA THR A 64 -4.25 5.29 10.87
C THR A 64 -4.68 4.86 12.26
N LYS A 65 -5.87 4.24 12.39
CA LYS A 65 -6.33 3.70 13.68
C LYS A 65 -5.66 2.38 14.06
N GLU A 66 -5.14 1.68 13.07
CA GLU A 66 -4.38 0.44 13.28
C GLU A 66 -3.00 0.54 12.66
N LYS A 67 -2.12 -0.38 13.07
CA LYS A 67 -0.75 -0.41 12.60
C LYS A 67 -0.70 -1.03 11.20
N PHE A 68 -0.62 -0.21 10.16
CA PHE A 68 -0.29 -0.72 8.83
C PHE A 68 1.21 -0.81 8.64
N ILE A 69 1.63 -1.68 7.73
CA ILE A 69 2.99 -1.73 7.20
C ILE A 69 2.96 -1.20 5.78
N ASN A 70 3.72 -0.15 5.51
CA ASN A 70 3.93 0.36 4.16
C ASN A 70 4.98 -0.49 3.44
N ILE A 71 4.66 -0.95 2.24
CA ILE A 71 5.60 -1.49 1.28
C ILE A 71 5.63 -0.54 0.09
N SER A 72 6.80 0.04 -0.17
CA SER A 72 7.01 0.90 -1.31
C SER A 72 7.53 0.08 -2.49
N ASN A 73 6.95 0.31 -3.67
CA ASN A 73 7.41 -0.30 -4.91
C ASN A 73 8.46 0.59 -5.57
N GLU A 74 9.25 0.03 -6.49
CA GLU A 74 10.20 0.83 -7.28
C GLU A 74 9.46 1.94 -8.06
N PRO A 75 10.00 3.17 -8.11
CA PRO A 75 9.36 4.27 -8.80
C PRO A 75 9.35 3.99 -10.30
N THR A 76 8.15 3.88 -10.87
CA THR A 76 7.98 3.57 -12.30
C THR A 76 7.90 4.81 -13.19
N CYS A 77 7.46 5.95 -12.64
CA CYS A 77 7.33 7.28 -13.26
C CYS A 77 6.92 8.28 -12.16
N PRO A 78 7.03 9.63 -12.32
CA PRO A 78 7.03 10.57 -11.20
C PRO A 78 5.88 10.34 -10.22
N GLY A 79 6.21 9.83 -9.04
CA GLY A 79 5.24 9.39 -8.04
C GLY A 79 5.76 8.30 -7.11
N PHE A 80 4.89 7.89 -6.19
CA PHE A 80 5.09 6.84 -5.21
C PHE A 80 3.99 5.81 -5.36
N VAL A 81 4.37 4.57 -5.61
CA VAL A 81 3.45 3.43 -5.70
C VAL A 81 3.79 2.49 -4.55
N GLY A 82 2.78 1.87 -3.96
CA GLY A 82 3.01 0.88 -2.94
C GLY A 82 1.73 0.24 -2.43
N SER A 83 1.88 -0.46 -1.33
CA SER A 83 0.78 -1.13 -0.65
C SER A 83 0.88 -0.95 0.85
N PHE A 84 -0.26 -0.78 1.51
CA PHE A 84 -0.37 -0.95 2.95
C PHE A 84 -0.81 -2.38 3.25
N ILE A 85 -0.11 -3.05 4.16
CA ILE A 85 -0.58 -4.27 4.80
C ILE A 85 -1.31 -3.86 6.07
N ALA A 86 -2.63 -3.97 6.04
CA ALA A 86 -3.54 -3.75 7.14
C ALA A 86 -3.79 -5.04 7.96
N SER A 87 -4.56 -4.95 9.05
CA SER A 87 -4.85 -6.11 9.93
C SER A 87 -5.34 -7.31 9.14
N TYR A 88 -4.98 -8.51 9.60
CA TYR A 88 -5.28 -9.79 8.93
C TYR A 88 -4.71 -9.89 7.50
N SER A 89 -3.58 -9.23 7.24
CA SER A 89 -2.85 -9.27 5.96
C SER A 89 -3.66 -8.74 4.77
N ASN A 90 -4.55 -7.78 5.01
CA ASN A 90 -5.29 -7.13 3.93
C ASN A 90 -4.39 -6.13 3.21
N LEU A 91 -4.22 -6.31 1.90
CA LEU A 91 -3.43 -5.43 1.06
C LEU A 91 -4.29 -4.26 0.54
N ILE A 92 -3.83 -3.04 0.73
CA ILE A 92 -4.45 -1.82 0.18
C ILE A 92 -3.42 -1.16 -0.71
N ASN A 93 -3.57 -1.28 -2.02
CA ASN A 93 -2.68 -0.65 -2.97
C ASN A 93 -2.94 0.86 -3.03
N TYR A 94 -1.89 1.63 -3.23
CA TYR A 94 -1.98 3.07 -3.38
C TYR A 94 -1.06 3.60 -4.47
N GLU A 95 -1.41 4.78 -4.96
CA GLU A 95 -0.58 5.57 -5.88
C GLU A 95 -0.65 7.04 -5.50
N TYR A 96 0.51 7.69 -5.38
CA TYR A 96 0.66 9.14 -5.23
C TYR A 96 1.57 9.64 -6.34
N GLY A 97 1.03 9.99 -7.50
CA GLY A 97 1.86 10.24 -8.68
C GLY A 97 1.16 10.94 -9.82
N LEU A 98 1.94 11.47 -10.76
CA LEU A 98 1.47 12.25 -11.91
C LEU A 98 0.49 11.47 -12.79
N TYR A 99 0.64 10.14 -12.85
CA TYR A 99 -0.17 9.24 -13.66
C TYR A 99 -1.17 8.42 -12.84
N SER A 100 -1.41 8.80 -11.58
CA SER A 100 -2.42 8.13 -10.77
C SER A 100 -3.78 8.21 -11.49
N PRO A 101 -4.53 7.11 -11.59
CA PRO A 101 -5.84 7.09 -12.23
C PRO A 101 -6.75 8.21 -11.75
N GLN A 102 -7.42 8.88 -12.68
CA GLN A 102 -8.40 9.91 -12.39
C GLN A 102 -9.78 9.29 -12.14
N LEU A 103 -10.71 10.09 -11.62
CA LEU A 103 -12.08 9.65 -11.36
C LEU A 103 -12.75 9.07 -12.61
N SER A 104 -12.57 9.72 -13.76
CA SER A 104 -13.11 9.28 -15.06
C SER A 104 -12.65 7.88 -15.44
N THR A 105 -11.41 7.50 -15.13
CA THR A 105 -10.89 6.15 -15.39
C THR A 105 -11.71 5.09 -14.66
N PHE A 106 -12.10 5.34 -13.41
CA PHE A 106 -12.94 4.41 -12.65
C PHE A 106 -14.38 4.38 -13.16
N GLU A 107 -14.93 5.53 -13.55
CA GLU A 107 -16.28 5.62 -14.12
C GLU A 107 -16.38 4.86 -15.45
N GLU A 108 -15.38 4.94 -16.32
CA GLU A 108 -15.25 4.14 -17.55
C GLU A 108 -15.17 2.64 -17.26
N MET A 109 -14.55 2.24 -16.15
CA MET A 109 -14.50 0.86 -15.66
C MET A 109 -15.82 0.40 -14.99
N GLY A 110 -16.84 1.27 -14.95
CA GLY A 110 -18.16 0.99 -14.39
C GLY A 110 -18.24 1.11 -12.87
N TYR A 111 -17.30 1.81 -12.23
CA TYR A 111 -17.45 2.19 -10.82
C TYR A 111 -18.41 3.36 -10.68
N LYS A 112 -19.19 3.37 -9.60
CA LYS A 112 -19.95 4.54 -9.18
C LYS A 112 -19.08 5.39 -8.26
N SER A 113 -19.32 6.69 -8.28
CA SER A 113 -18.57 7.66 -7.49
C SER A 113 -19.50 8.42 -6.53
N GLN A 114 -18.96 8.76 -5.36
CA GLN A 114 -19.53 9.72 -4.42
C GLN A 114 -18.45 10.71 -4.02
N THR A 115 -18.80 11.99 -3.98
CA THR A 115 -17.89 13.04 -3.50
C THR A 115 -18.24 13.40 -2.07
N ASP A 116 -17.24 13.40 -1.20
CA ASP A 116 -17.36 13.87 0.18
C ASP A 116 -16.31 14.96 0.44
N THR A 117 -16.63 15.91 1.32
CA THR A 117 -15.66 16.87 1.87
C THR A 117 -15.49 16.58 3.35
N VAL A 118 -14.29 16.19 3.77
CA VAL A 118 -13.97 15.83 5.16
C VAL A 118 -12.78 16.65 5.61
N ASN A 119 -12.92 17.40 6.71
CA ASN A 119 -11.90 18.34 7.21
C ASN A 119 -11.38 19.31 6.13
N GLY A 120 -12.27 19.77 5.24
CA GLY A 120 -11.93 20.68 4.14
C GLY A 120 -11.28 20.00 2.91
N ARG A 121 -10.96 18.70 3.00
CA ARG A 121 -10.39 17.93 1.89
C ARG A 121 -11.46 17.22 1.08
N ILE A 122 -11.40 17.37 -0.24
CA ILE A 122 -12.26 16.65 -1.18
C ILE A 122 -11.75 15.22 -1.33
N ILE A 123 -12.64 14.24 -1.17
CA ILE A 123 -12.36 12.81 -1.34
C ILE A 123 -13.46 12.21 -2.22
N PHE A 124 -13.07 11.62 -3.34
CA PHE A 124 -13.95 10.78 -4.13
C PHE A 124 -13.90 9.34 -3.60
N THR A 125 -15.04 8.81 -3.20
CA THR A 125 -15.19 7.38 -2.94
C THR A 125 -15.67 6.72 -4.24
N VAL A 126 -14.94 5.74 -4.74
CA VAL A 126 -15.37 4.91 -5.88
C VAL A 126 -15.76 3.52 -5.39
N PHE A 127 -16.87 2.98 -5.89
CA PHE A 127 -17.36 1.67 -5.46
C PHE A 127 -17.99 0.87 -6.60
N LYS A 128 -17.72 -0.43 -6.61
CA LYS A 128 -18.28 -1.43 -7.53
C LYS A 128 -18.31 -2.77 -6.79
N ASP A 129 -19.44 -3.46 -6.87
CA ASP A 129 -19.66 -4.73 -6.17
C ASP A 129 -19.31 -4.63 -4.67
N ASN A 130 -18.33 -5.40 -4.20
CA ASN A 130 -17.86 -5.44 -2.82
C ASN A 130 -16.49 -4.76 -2.64
N GLU A 131 -16.15 -3.79 -3.48
CA GLU A 131 -14.88 -3.08 -3.43
C GLU A 131 -15.08 -1.56 -3.40
N THR A 132 -14.27 -0.90 -2.58
CA THR A 132 -14.31 0.55 -2.40
C THR A 132 -12.90 1.11 -2.42
N GLY A 133 -12.69 2.13 -3.25
CA GLY A 133 -11.45 2.88 -3.39
C GLY A 133 -11.66 4.36 -3.08
N PHE A 134 -10.58 5.10 -2.98
CA PHE A 134 -10.60 6.51 -2.59
C PHE A 134 -9.63 7.32 -3.42
N ILE A 135 -10.08 8.47 -3.90
CA ILE A 135 -9.25 9.38 -4.68
C ILE A 135 -9.26 10.74 -3.98
N ILE A 136 -8.08 11.24 -3.66
CA ILE A 136 -7.85 12.61 -3.24
C ILE A 136 -7.30 13.34 -4.48
N PRO A 137 -8.09 14.20 -5.15
CA PRO A 137 -7.59 14.99 -6.26
C PRO A 137 -6.47 15.91 -5.77
N TRP A 138 -5.66 16.39 -6.71
CA TRP A 138 -4.62 17.37 -6.42
C TRP A 138 -5.24 18.63 -5.78
N GLN A 139 -4.89 18.87 -4.51
CA GLN A 139 -5.33 20.00 -3.70
C GLN A 139 -4.31 20.28 -2.59
N ASP A 140 -4.50 21.37 -1.84
CA ASP A 140 -3.63 21.77 -0.72
C ASP A 140 -2.14 21.84 -1.14
N ASP A 141 -1.25 21.30 -0.28
CA ASP A 141 0.19 21.19 -0.48
C ASP A 141 0.61 19.93 -1.28
N MET A 142 -0.33 19.19 -1.87
CA MET A 142 0.00 17.99 -2.66
C MET A 142 0.76 18.37 -3.93
N SER A 143 1.66 17.50 -4.38
CA SER A 143 2.32 17.62 -5.69
C SER A 143 1.55 16.90 -6.79
N TYR A 144 0.81 15.85 -6.42
CA TYR A 144 0.04 15.00 -7.33
C TYR A 144 -1.26 14.54 -6.64
N SER A 145 -2.17 13.88 -7.36
CA SER A 145 -3.31 13.20 -6.73
C SER A 145 -2.86 11.95 -5.97
N PHE A 146 -3.65 11.58 -4.95
CA PHE A 146 -3.45 10.35 -4.18
C PHE A 146 -4.64 9.40 -4.37
N LEU A 147 -4.35 8.13 -4.59
CA LEU A 147 -5.32 7.08 -4.83
C LEU A 147 -5.07 5.92 -3.86
N LEU A 148 -6.14 5.42 -3.23
CA LEU A 148 -6.23 4.07 -2.70
C LEU A 148 -7.11 3.24 -3.66
N TYR A 149 -6.56 2.16 -4.18
CA TYR A 149 -7.29 1.29 -5.10
C TYR A 149 -8.48 0.60 -4.41
N PRO A 150 -9.55 0.30 -5.16
CA PRO A 150 -10.67 -0.47 -4.64
C PRO A 150 -10.24 -1.78 -4.00
N SER A 151 -10.76 -2.03 -2.80
CA SER A 151 -10.54 -3.29 -2.08
C SER A 151 -11.70 -3.60 -1.15
N LYS A 152 -11.85 -4.88 -0.78
CA LYS A 152 -12.82 -5.34 0.23
C LYS A 152 -12.56 -4.72 1.61
N TYR A 153 -11.28 -4.50 1.95
CA TYR A 153 -10.92 -3.81 3.19
C TYR A 153 -11.42 -2.36 3.16
N GLY A 154 -11.25 -1.68 2.02
CA GLY A 154 -11.82 -0.36 1.74
C GLY A 154 -13.31 -0.28 2.04
N THR A 155 -14.07 -1.29 1.58
CA THR A 155 -15.52 -1.37 1.81
C THR A 155 -15.88 -1.53 3.28
N LYS A 156 -15.18 -2.43 4.00
CA LYS A 156 -15.46 -2.70 5.41
C LYS A 156 -15.10 -1.53 6.33
N HIS A 157 -14.06 -0.78 5.99
CA HIS A 157 -13.49 0.29 6.84
C HIS A 157 -13.63 1.68 6.22
N GLN A 158 -14.66 1.89 5.38
CA GLN A 158 -14.78 3.07 4.53
C GLN A 158 -14.66 4.40 5.29
N ASN A 159 -15.43 4.55 6.37
CA ASN A 159 -15.43 5.78 7.16
C ASN A 159 -14.09 6.03 7.86
N GLU A 160 -13.40 4.97 8.29
CA GLU A 160 -12.12 5.08 8.98
C GLU A 160 -11.00 5.48 8.04
N ILE A 161 -10.99 4.89 6.84
CA ILE A 161 -10.06 5.24 5.77
C ILE A 161 -10.31 6.68 5.33
N LYS A 162 -11.56 7.06 5.05
CA LYS A 162 -11.91 8.43 4.64
C LYS A 162 -11.45 9.48 5.66
N ASN A 163 -11.65 9.22 6.95
CA ASN A 163 -11.15 10.10 8.02
C ASN A 163 -9.61 10.11 8.07
N SER A 164 -8.95 8.97 7.87
CA SER A 164 -7.49 8.89 7.81
C SER A 164 -6.93 9.72 6.65
N LEU A 165 -7.52 9.58 5.47
CA LEU A 165 -7.19 10.31 4.23
C LEU A 165 -7.35 11.82 4.37
N ALA A 166 -8.43 12.26 5.03
CA ALA A 166 -8.70 13.66 5.31
C ALA A 166 -7.60 14.33 6.16
N ASN A 167 -6.86 13.54 6.94
CA ASN A 167 -5.83 14.01 7.87
C ASN A 167 -4.41 13.63 7.44
N ILE A 168 -4.20 13.17 6.20
CA ILE A 168 -2.84 12.96 5.66
C ILE A 168 -2.12 14.32 5.56
N GLU A 169 -0.88 14.35 6.03
CA GLU A 169 0.02 15.49 5.86
C GLU A 169 1.02 15.14 4.74
N PHE A 170 0.87 15.74 3.56
CA PHE A 170 1.78 15.54 2.45
C PHE A 170 3.08 16.35 2.63
N LYS A 171 4.20 15.79 2.19
CA LYS A 171 5.54 16.40 2.25
C LYS A 171 5.91 16.92 0.86
N LYS A 172 6.56 18.07 0.83
CA LYS A 172 7.11 18.70 -0.38
C LYS A 172 8.45 18.06 -0.77
#